data_AF-A0A1F8LP98-F1
#
_entry.id   AF-A0A1F8LP98-F1
#
_cell.length_a   1.000
_cell.length_b   1.000
_cell.length_c   1.000
_cell.angle_alpha   90.00
_cell.angle_beta   90.00
_cell.angle_gamma   90.00
#
_symmetry.space_group_name_H-M   'P 1'
#
loop_
_entity.id
_entity.type
_entity.pdbx_description
1 polymer ?
#
loop_
_entity_poly.entity_id
_entity_poly.type
_entity_poly.pdbx_seq_one_letter_code
_entity_poly.pdbx_strand_id
1 'polypeptide(L)'
;MAEIYKCLNPVGMQPPVKQTALAPRLDTFDGKTIHLSICGEMDIWVPLEKKLKADYPNINFTVKKGYTPNPIPLSEEERKTTDGVILGVCW
;
A
#
# COMPACT_ATOMS: atom_id res chain seq x y z
N MET A 1 6.14 8.80 49.27
CA MET A 1 5.86 9.27 47.88
C MET A 1 7.14 9.04 47.10
N ALA A 2 7.14 8.24 46.04
CA ALA A 2 8.36 7.91 45.31
C ALA A 2 8.88 9.13 44.51
N GLU A 3 10.19 9.30 44.45
CA GLU A 3 10.84 10.40 43.73
C GLU A 3 10.69 10.18 42.21
N ILE A 4 10.07 11.14 41.52
CA ILE A 4 9.83 11.05 40.07
C ILE A 4 10.98 11.76 39.36
N TYR A 5 11.84 10.98 38.72
CA TYR A 5 12.93 11.49 37.88
C TYR A 5 12.44 11.71 36.46
N LYS A 6 12.47 12.96 35.98
CA LYS A 6 12.20 13.31 34.58
C LYS A 6 13.53 13.38 33.82
N CYS A 7 13.76 12.42 32.92
CA CYS A 7 14.90 12.44 32.01
C CYS A 7 14.55 13.28 30.77
N LEU A 8 15.44 14.16 30.35
CA LEU A 8 15.30 14.86 29.08
C LEU A 8 15.52 13.86 27.95
N ASN A 9 14.58 13.78 26.99
CA ASN A 9 14.80 13.01 25.79
C ASN A 9 16.01 13.61 25.05
N PRO A 10 17.12 12.85 24.86
CA PRO A 10 18.34 13.36 24.23
C PRO A 10 18.12 13.83 22.79
N VAL A 11 17.03 13.41 22.15
CA VAL A 11 16.67 13.78 20.77
C VAL A 11 15.98 15.15 20.68
N GLY A 12 15.46 15.67 21.79
CA GLY A 12 14.66 16.90 21.78
C GLY A 12 13.38 16.80 20.94
N MET A 13 12.81 17.94 20.55
CA MET A 13 11.75 18.01 19.55
C MET A 13 12.39 18.32 18.19
N GLN A 14 12.26 17.42 17.23
CA GLN A 14 12.75 17.69 15.87
C GLN A 14 11.79 18.64 15.15
N PRO A 15 12.29 19.64 14.42
CA PRO A 15 11.45 20.45 13.55
C PRO A 15 10.78 19.55 12.50
N PRO A 16 9.53 19.84 12.11
CA PRO A 16 8.85 19.07 11.07
C PRO A 16 9.70 19.01 9.80
N VAL A 17 9.90 17.80 9.29
CA VAL A 17 10.61 17.59 8.02
C VAL A 17 9.64 17.67 6.85
N LYS A 18 10.05 18.31 5.75
CA LYS A 18 9.27 18.31 4.51
C LYS A 18 9.29 16.90 3.93
N GLN A 19 8.14 16.23 3.95
CA GLN A 19 7.98 14.94 3.28
C GLN A 19 7.79 15.17 1.78
N THR A 20 8.55 14.44 0.96
CA THR A 20 8.36 14.36 -0.48
C THR A 20 7.94 12.94 -0.82
N ALA A 21 6.84 12.78 -1.55
CA ALA A 21 6.36 11.47 -1.94
C ALA A 21 7.43 10.74 -2.78
N LEU A 22 7.66 9.46 -2.47
CA LEU A 22 8.61 8.61 -3.21
C LEU A 22 8.20 8.45 -4.68
N ALA A 23 6.90 8.50 -4.95
CA ALA A 23 6.33 8.48 -6.30
C ALA A 23 5.43 9.71 -6.48
N PRO A 24 5.95 10.83 -7.01
CA PRO A 24 5.16 12.05 -7.23
C PRO A 24 3.92 11.84 -8.11
N ARG A 25 3.95 10.83 -8.98
CA ARG A 25 2.83 10.40 -9.84
C ARG A 25 1.64 9.77 -9.10
N LEU A 26 1.81 9.48 -7.80
CA LEU A 26 0.80 8.95 -6.88
C LEU A 26 0.48 9.98 -5.77
N ASP A 27 0.65 11.27 -6.06
CA ASP A 27 0.23 12.36 -5.18
C ASP A 27 -1.29 12.35 -4.92
N THR A 28 -2.06 11.97 -5.94
CA THR A 28 -3.48 11.68 -5.85
C THR A 28 -3.79 10.30 -6.43
N PHE A 29 -4.78 9.61 -5.86
CA PHE A 29 -5.20 8.31 -6.37
C PHE A 29 -6.42 8.37 -7.30
N ASP A 30 -7.19 9.46 -7.30
CA ASP A 30 -8.40 9.57 -8.11
C ASP A 30 -8.10 9.41 -9.61
N GLY A 31 -8.90 8.58 -10.30
CA GLY A 31 -8.76 8.28 -11.72
C GLY A 31 -7.55 7.40 -12.09
N LYS A 32 -6.73 7.01 -11.11
CA LYS A 32 -5.58 6.12 -11.35
C LYS A 32 -6.01 4.67 -11.50
N THR A 33 -5.21 3.89 -12.22
CA THR A 33 -5.37 2.44 -12.33
C THR A 33 -4.38 1.71 -11.41
N ILE A 34 -4.90 0.95 -10.46
CA ILE A 34 -4.11 0.18 -9.50
C ILE A 34 -4.38 -1.31 -9.70
N HIS A 35 -3.33 -2.06 -10.04
CA HIS A 35 -3.36 -3.51 -10.17
C HIS A 35 -3.11 -4.19 -8.83
N LEU A 36 -4.04 -5.01 -8.38
CA LEU A 36 -3.87 -5.96 -7.28
C LEU A 36 -3.36 -7.28 -7.86
N SER A 37 -2.08 -7.58 -7.68
CA SER A 37 -1.47 -8.87 -8.02
C SER A 37 -1.27 -9.66 -6.75
N ILE A 38 -2.26 -10.50 -6.42
CA ILE A 38 -2.42 -11.12 -5.10
C ILE A 38 -2.22 -12.64 -5.18
N CYS A 39 -1.65 -13.19 -4.11
CA CYS A 39 -1.41 -14.61 -3.90
C CYS A 39 -1.71 -14.99 -2.45
N GLY A 40 -1.71 -16.30 -2.17
CA GLY A 40 -1.88 -16.81 -0.81
C GLY A 40 -3.34 -16.93 -0.37
N GLU A 41 -3.56 -16.79 0.94
CA GLU A 41 -4.83 -17.14 1.59
C GLU A 41 -5.95 -16.12 1.38
N MET A 42 -7.16 -16.61 1.09
CA MET A 42 -8.30 -15.78 0.71
C MET A 42 -8.86 -14.95 1.85
N ASP A 43 -8.69 -15.39 3.09
CA ASP A 43 -9.10 -14.68 4.29
C ASP A 43 -8.35 -13.34 4.47
N ILE A 44 -7.16 -13.20 3.88
CA ILE A 44 -6.38 -11.96 3.89
C ILE A 44 -6.78 -11.04 2.73
N TRP A 45 -6.74 -11.55 1.49
CA TRP A 45 -6.87 -10.66 0.33
C TRP A 45 -8.32 -10.29 0.00
N VAL A 46 -9.31 -11.12 0.33
CA VAL A 46 -10.72 -10.81 0.05
C VAL A 46 -11.20 -9.59 0.85
N PRO A 47 -10.94 -9.48 2.18
CA PRO A 47 -11.30 -8.27 2.93
C PRO A 47 -10.54 -7.03 2.44
N LEU A 48 -9.25 -7.18 2.08
CA LEU A 48 -8.44 -6.09 1.55
C LEU A 48 -9.02 -5.53 0.24
N GLU A 49 -9.33 -6.40 -0.73
CA GLU A 49 -9.93 -5.98 -2.00
C GLU A 49 -11.25 -5.23 -1.79
N LYS A 50 -12.13 -5.77 -0.93
CA LYS A 50 -13.41 -5.13 -0.61
C LYS A 50 -13.23 -3.77 0.03
N LYS A 51 -12.33 -3.66 1.01
CA LYS A 51 -12.07 -2.41 1.72
C LYS A 51 -11.47 -1.35 0.81
N LEU A 52 -10.49 -1.70 -0.02
CA LEU A 52 -9.87 -0.77 -0.96
C LEU A 52 -10.89 -0.22 -1.97
N LYS A 53 -11.76 -1.07 -2.52
CA LYS A 53 -12.81 -0.63 -3.44
C LYS A 53 -13.88 0.25 -2.76
N ALA A 54 -14.17 0.01 -1.49
CA ALA A 54 -15.12 0.81 -0.72
C ALA A 54 -14.54 2.18 -0.31
N ASP A 55 -13.29 2.20 0.18
CA ASP A 55 -12.63 3.41 0.67
C ASP A 55 -12.17 4.32 -0.50
N TYR A 56 -11.91 3.74 -1.68
CA TYR A 56 -11.40 4.46 -2.85
C TYR A 56 -12.20 4.19 -4.14
N PRO A 57 -13.47 4.61 -4.22
CA PRO A 57 -14.36 4.29 -5.35
C PRO A 57 -13.94 4.94 -6.68
N ASN A 58 -13.14 6.01 -6.63
CA ASN A 58 -12.66 6.74 -7.80
C ASN A 58 -11.39 6.14 -8.43
N ILE A 59 -10.85 5.06 -7.85
CA ILE A 59 -9.71 4.32 -8.39
C ILE A 59 -10.22 3.19 -9.27
N ASN A 60 -9.60 3.01 -10.44
CA ASN A 60 -9.82 1.84 -11.26
C ASN A 60 -9.00 0.65 -10.74
N PHE A 61 -9.64 -0.27 -10.03
CA PHE A 61 -8.99 -1.47 -9.50
C PHE A 61 -9.12 -2.65 -10.45
N THR A 62 -7.99 -3.24 -10.80
CA THR A 62 -7.89 -4.48 -11.58
C THR A 62 -7.22 -5.56 -10.72
N VAL A 63 -7.67 -6.82 -10.84
CA VAL A 63 -7.25 -7.90 -9.92
C VAL A 63 -6.73 -9.10 -10.70
N LYS A 64 -5.53 -9.55 -10.35
CA LYS A 64 -4.95 -10.85 -10.72
C LYS A 64 -4.73 -11.64 -9.44
N LYS A 65 -5.36 -12.81 -9.35
CA LYS A 65 -5.29 -13.68 -8.17
C LYS A 65 -4.75 -15.05 -8.55
N GLY A 66 -3.72 -15.49 -7.84
CA GLY A 66 -3.18 -16.84 -7.90
C GLY A 66 -3.41 -17.58 -6.58
N TYR A 67 -3.51 -18.90 -6.65
CA TYR A 67 -3.57 -19.78 -5.46
C TYR A 67 -2.21 -20.41 -5.13
N THR A 68 -1.16 -20.00 -5.83
CA THR A 68 0.21 -20.38 -5.55
C THR A 68 0.87 -19.33 -4.66
N PRO A 69 2.01 -19.61 -4.02
CA PRO A 69 2.74 -18.62 -3.22
C PRO A 69 3.23 -17.41 -4.04
N ASN A 70 3.33 -17.57 -5.36
CA ASN A 70 3.83 -16.54 -6.26
C ASN A 70 2.67 -15.69 -6.81
N PRO A 71 2.74 -14.35 -6.71
CA PRO A 71 1.77 -13.47 -7.35
C PRO A 71 1.85 -13.60 -8.88
N ILE A 72 0.71 -13.46 -9.55
CA ILE A 72 0.66 -13.54 -11.02
C ILE A 72 1.29 -12.26 -11.60
N PRO A 73 2.35 -12.37 -12.42
CA PRO A 73 2.99 -11.20 -13.01
C PRO A 73 2.03 -10.37 -13.88
N LEU A 74 2.26 -9.06 -13.92
CA LEU A 74 1.59 -8.19 -14.88
C LEU A 74 2.11 -8.49 -16.28
N SER A 75 1.23 -8.43 -17.28
CA SER A 75 1.62 -8.47 -18.70
C SER A 75 2.38 -7.19 -19.08
N GLU A 76 3.05 -7.21 -20.22
CA GLU A 76 3.74 -5.99 -20.70
C GLU A 76 2.78 -4.82 -20.92
N GLU A 77 1.55 -5.08 -21.36
CA GLU A 77 0.55 -4.04 -21.58
C GLU A 77 0.08 -3.44 -20.26
N GLU A 78 -0.20 -4.27 -19.26
CA GLU A 78 -0.58 -3.80 -17.91
C GLU A 78 0.54 -3.00 -17.24
N ARG A 79 1.81 -3.39 -17.45
CA ARG A 79 2.96 -2.62 -16.92
C ARG A 79 3.07 -1.22 -17.54
N LYS A 80 2.54 -1.01 -18.75
CA LYS A 80 2.54 0.30 -19.42
C LYS A 80 1.37 1.17 -18.98
N THR A 81 0.23 0.56 -18.65
CA THR A 81 -1.02 1.29 -18.36
C THR A 81 -1.31 1.43 -16.86
N THR A 82 -0.69 0.64 -15.99
CA THR A 82 -0.92 0.73 -14.54
C THR A 82 -0.15 1.88 -13.91
N ASP A 83 -0.82 2.62 -13.02
CA ASP A 83 -0.18 3.64 -12.20
C ASP A 83 0.50 3.02 -10.97
N GLY A 84 -0.09 1.98 -10.41
CA GLY A 84 0.47 1.28 -9.25
C GLY A 84 0.18 -0.21 -9.26
N VAL A 85 0.95 -0.94 -8.45
CA VAL A 85 0.74 -2.35 -8.17
C VAL A 85 0.79 -2.61 -6.68
N ILE A 86 -0.20 -3.34 -6.17
CA ILE A 86 -0.18 -3.94 -4.83
C ILE A 86 0.17 -5.41 -5.03
N LEU A 87 1.36 -5.78 -4.56
CA LEU A 87 1.91 -7.13 -4.75
C LEU A 87 1.70 -7.95 -3.48
N GLY A 88 1.04 -9.10 -3.60
CA GLY A 88 0.98 -10.11 -2.57
C GLY A 88 2.35 -10.78 -2.40
N VAL A 89 2.78 -10.97 -1.15
CA VAL A 89 3.98 -11.72 -0.79
C VAL A 89 3.57 -12.82 0.18
N CYS A 90 3.71 -14.07 -0.24
CA CYS A 90 3.50 -15.25 0.59
C CYS A 90 4.85 -15.81 1.02
N TRP A 91 5.01 -16.10 2.31
CA TRP A 91 6.23 -16.65 2.92
C TRP A 91 6.04 -18.12 3.25
#